data_AF-A0AA44YHD8-F1
#
_entry.id   AF-A0AA44YHD8-F1
#
_cell.length_a   1.000
_cell.length_b   1.000
_cell.length_c   1.000
_cell.angle_alpha   90.00
_cell.angle_beta   90.00
_cell.angle_gamma   90.00
#
_symmetry.space_group_name_H-M   'P 1'
#
loop_
_entity.id
_entity.type
_entity.pdbx_description
1 polymer ?
#
loop_
_entity_poly.entity_id
_entity_poly.type
_entity_poly.pdbx_seq_one_letter_code
_entity_poly.pdbx_strand_id
1 'polypeptide(L)'
;MAKLNKKERAWLDELQEVLNRCPSKNLGFYTVGDPMLHVYDRRKERQLDDYMDRHGLDFCKCARALDAGFCDLYFPAAIHSTAG
;
A
#
# COMPACT_ATOMS: atom_id res chain seq x y z
N MET A 1 -15.92 17.26 7.76
CA MET A 1 -14.92 16.26 8.22
C MET A 1 -14.89 16.26 9.73
N ALA A 2 -14.67 15.11 10.37
CA ALA A 2 -14.46 15.04 11.82
C ALA A 2 -13.20 15.84 12.23
N LYS A 3 -13.15 16.31 13.49
CA LYS A 3 -12.04 17.15 13.99
C LYS A 3 -11.07 16.31 14.81
N LEU A 4 -9.82 16.24 14.36
CA LEU A 4 -8.71 15.64 15.11
C LEU A 4 -8.29 16.52 16.28
N ASN A 5 -7.84 15.87 17.36
CA ASN A 5 -7.15 16.55 18.45
C ASN A 5 -5.70 16.93 18.05
N LYS A 6 -5.05 17.76 18.87
CA LYS A 6 -3.70 18.27 18.57
C LYS A 6 -2.65 17.16 18.47
N LYS A 7 -2.73 16.12 19.30
CA LYS A 7 -1.78 15.00 19.32
C LYS A 7 -1.97 14.09 18.11
N GLU A 8 -3.22 13.78 17.75
CA GLU A 8 -3.53 13.00 16.54
C GLU A 8 -3.01 13.67 15.29
N ARG A 9 -3.22 14.99 15.17
CA ARG A 9 -2.71 15.77 14.03
C ARG A 9 -1.19 15.73 13.96
N ALA A 10 -0.50 16.05 15.06
CA ALA A 10 0.95 16.04 15.10
C ALA A 10 1.52 14.66 14.74
N TRP A 11 0.91 13.59 15.25
CA TRP A 11 1.33 12.22 14.93
C TRP A 11 1.13 11.86 13.45
N LEU A 12 0.01 12.27 12.83
CA LEU A 12 -0.22 12.08 11.40
C LEU A 12 0.74 12.89 10.54
N ASP A 13 1.08 14.11 10.96
CA ASP A 13 2.06 14.95 10.28
C ASP A 13 3.45 14.27 10.31
N GLU A 14 3.89 13.77 11.47
CA GLU A 14 5.12 12.99 11.61
C GLU A 14 5.12 11.72 10.74
N LEU A 15 4.01 10.96 10.73
CA LEU A 15 3.87 9.78 9.88
C LEU A 15 4.01 10.16 8.39
N GLN A 16 3.37 11.23 7.96
CA GLN A 16 3.47 11.71 6.57
C GLN A 16 4.90 12.15 6.24
N GLU A 17 5.59 12.82 7.15
CA GLU A 17 7.01 13.16 6.99
C GLU A 17 7.88 11.91 6.84
N VAL A 18 7.60 10.83 7.60
CA VAL A 18 8.28 9.54 7.45
C VAL A 18 8.06 8.92 6.08
N LEU A 19 6.83 8.95 5.58
CA LEU A 19 6.52 8.43 4.24
C LEU A 19 7.21 9.27 3.15
N ASN A 20 7.20 10.60 3.29
CA ASN A 20 7.80 11.53 2.33
C ASN A 20 9.33 11.39 2.22
N ARG A 21 10.00 11.05 3.32
CA ARG A 21 11.46 10.84 3.35
C ARG A 21 11.89 9.43 2.96
N CYS A 22 10.98 8.60 2.43
CA CYS A 22 11.31 7.26 1.94
C CYS A 22 12.46 7.35 0.91
N PRO A 23 13.58 6.62 1.10
CA PRO A 23 14.75 6.75 0.23
C PRO A 23 14.57 6.09 -1.14
N SER A 24 13.47 5.35 -1.35
CA SER A 24 13.25 4.53 -2.54
C SER A 24 11.98 4.97 -3.27
N LYS A 25 12.07 5.06 -4.60
CA LYS A 25 10.91 5.22 -5.48
C LYS A 25 10.34 3.88 -5.97
N ASN A 26 10.98 2.77 -5.58
CA ASN A 26 10.65 1.42 -6.05
C ASN A 26 9.69 0.67 -5.11
N LEU A 27 9.30 1.27 -3.98
CA LEU A 27 8.36 0.66 -3.05
C LEU A 27 6.95 1.13 -3.39
N GLY A 28 6.08 0.17 -3.71
CA GLY A 28 4.65 0.37 -3.81
C GLY A 28 3.95 -0.32 -2.64
N PHE A 29 2.69 0.07 -2.40
CA PHE A 29 1.90 -0.46 -1.30
C PHE A 29 0.49 -0.79 -1.77
N TYR A 30 -0.07 -1.90 -1.30
CA TYR A 30 -1.49 -2.22 -1.44
C TYR A 30 -2.00 -2.92 -0.19
N THR A 31 -3.31 -2.94 -0.01
CA THR A 31 -3.96 -3.75 1.02
C THR A 31 -5.09 -4.55 0.37
N VAL A 32 -5.34 -5.75 0.88
CA VAL A 32 -6.54 -6.55 0.57
C VAL A 32 -7.51 -6.55 1.75
N GLY A 33 -7.24 -5.74 2.77
CA GLY A 33 -7.95 -5.73 4.05
C GLY A 33 -7.00 -5.75 5.25
N ASP A 34 -7.62 -5.70 6.41
CA ASP A 34 -6.97 -5.42 7.69
C ASP A 34 -6.16 -6.58 8.25
N PRO A 35 -5.10 -6.31 9.06
CA PRO A 35 -4.49 -5.00 9.35
C PRO A 35 -3.19 -4.77 8.55
N MET A 36 -3.11 -5.31 7.33
CA MET A 36 -1.86 -5.47 6.60
C MET A 36 -1.72 -4.49 5.44
N LEU A 37 -0.52 -3.92 5.33
CA LEU A 37 -0.05 -3.18 4.16
C LEU A 37 1.05 -3.99 3.48
N HIS A 38 0.77 -4.49 2.29
CA HIS A 38 1.71 -5.26 1.48
C HIS A 38 2.66 -4.32 0.75
N VAL A 39 3.96 -4.53 0.91
CA VAL A 39 5.01 -3.80 0.19
C VAL A 39 5.39 -4.59 -1.06
N TYR A 40 5.41 -3.94 -2.22
CA TYR A 40 5.75 -4.58 -3.48
C TYR A 40 6.77 -3.79 -4.31
N ASP A 41 7.39 -4.46 -5.28
CA ASP A 41 8.32 -3.90 -6.25
C ASP A 41 7.59 -3.09 -7.31
N ARG A 42 7.56 -1.78 -7.11
CA ARG A 42 6.94 -0.83 -8.03
C ARG A 42 7.59 -0.82 -9.41
N ARG A 43 8.82 -1.31 -9.57
CA ARG A 43 9.44 -1.45 -10.91
C ARG A 43 8.67 -2.44 -11.79
N LYS A 44 7.85 -3.31 -11.20
CA LYS A 44 6.97 -4.25 -11.90
C LYS A 44 5.55 -3.71 -12.14
N GLU A 45 5.25 -2.45 -11.80
CA GLU A 45 3.89 -1.87 -11.89
C GLU A 45 3.28 -2.03 -13.28
N ARG A 46 4.00 -1.69 -14.35
CA ARG A 46 3.53 -1.93 -15.73
C ARG A 46 3.27 -3.42 -16.04
N GLN A 47 4.10 -4.32 -15.53
CA GLN A 47 3.90 -5.76 -15.75
C GLN A 47 2.66 -6.26 -14.99
N LEU A 48 2.41 -5.71 -13.81
CA LEU A 48 1.22 -6.01 -13.00
C LEU A 48 -0.04 -5.55 -13.74
N ASP A 49 -0.05 -4.33 -14.27
CA ASP A 49 -1.16 -3.79 -15.06
C ASP A 49 -1.41 -4.64 -16.31
N ASP A 50 -0.37 -4.93 -17.10
CA ASP A 50 -0.48 -5.76 -18.30
C ASP A 50 -1.00 -7.18 -17.98
N TYR A 51 -0.60 -7.75 -16.83
CA TYR A 51 -1.04 -9.07 -16.39
C TYR A 51 -2.49 -9.04 -15.89
N MET A 52 -2.86 -7.99 -15.15
CA MET A 52 -4.22 -7.76 -14.68
C MET A 52 -5.19 -7.66 -15.86
N ASP A 53 -4.88 -6.85 -16.86
CA ASP A 53 -5.72 -6.65 -18.05
C ASP A 53 -5.90 -7.93 -18.87
N ARG A 54 -4.83 -8.73 -19.01
CA ARG A 54 -4.88 -9.99 -19.77
C ARG A 54 -5.67 -11.08 -19.07
N HIS A 55 -5.65 -11.11 -17.74
CA HIS A 55 -6.18 -12.23 -16.97
C HIS A 55 -7.44 -11.91 -16.16
N GLY A 56 -7.84 -10.64 -16.05
CA GLY A 56 -8.99 -10.20 -15.26
C GLY A 56 -8.85 -10.53 -13.78
N LEU A 57 -7.64 -10.40 -13.22
CA LEU A 57 -7.33 -10.75 -11.83
C LEU A 57 -7.16 -9.50 -10.96
N ASP A 58 -7.48 -9.61 -9.67
CA ASP A 58 -7.20 -8.53 -8.72
C ASP A 58 -5.69 -8.27 -8.59
N PHE A 59 -5.32 -7.02 -8.31
CA PHE A 59 -3.92 -6.59 -8.17
C PHE A 59 -3.08 -7.49 -7.26
N CYS A 60 -3.63 -7.93 -6.12
CA CYS A 60 -2.94 -8.79 -5.16
C CYS A 60 -2.59 -10.18 -5.73
N LYS A 61 -3.46 -10.74 -6.59
CA LYS A 61 -3.23 -12.02 -7.27
C LYS A 61 -2.12 -11.86 -8.32
N CYS A 62 -2.10 -10.74 -9.04
CA CYS A 62 -1.04 -10.38 -9.98
C CYS A 62 0.30 -10.20 -9.26
N ALA A 63 0.33 -9.47 -8.14
CA ALA A 63 1.52 -9.25 -7.34
C ALA A 63 2.16 -10.56 -6.86
N ARG A 64 1.34 -11.53 -6.47
CA ARG A 64 1.81 -12.89 -6.14
C ARG A 64 2.30 -13.65 -7.37
N ALA A 65 1.54 -13.61 -8.48
CA ALA A 65 1.89 -14.36 -9.69
C ALA A 65 3.20 -13.89 -10.34
N LEU A 66 3.51 -12.59 -10.24
CA LEU A 66 4.73 -11.98 -10.78
C LEU A 66 5.88 -11.86 -9.78
N ASP A 67 5.73 -12.48 -8.59
CA ASP A 67 6.73 -12.42 -7.51
C ASP A 67 7.17 -10.97 -7.22
N ALA A 68 6.20 -10.08 -7.06
CA ALA A 68 6.43 -8.65 -6.85
C ALA A 68 6.46 -8.28 -5.36
N GLY A 69 6.14 -9.18 -4.44
CA GLY A 69 6.09 -8.88 -3.01
C GLY A 69 7.48 -8.75 -2.38
N PHE A 70 7.63 -7.80 -1.45
CA PHE A 70 8.80 -7.70 -0.59
C PHE A 70 8.51 -8.18 0.84
N CYS A 71 7.57 -7.52 1.53
CA CYS A 71 7.22 -7.81 2.91
C CYS A 71 5.86 -7.20 3.27
N ASP A 72 5.40 -7.49 4.49
CA ASP A 72 4.17 -6.95 5.04
C ASP A 72 4.46 -6.02 6.22
N LEU A 73 3.73 -4.90 6.31
CA LEU A 73 3.68 -4.04 7.48
C LEU A 73 2.32 -4.21 8.18
N TYR A 74 2.35 -4.27 9.50
CA TYR A 74 1.15 -4.47 10.32
C TYR A 74 0.80 -3.18 11.05
N PHE A 75 -0.41 -2.67 10.82
CA PHE A 75 -0.91 -1.51 11.52
C PHE A 75 -1.61 -1.92 12.83
N PRO A 76 -1.58 -1.07 13.88
CA PRO A 76 -2.31 -1.35 15.12
C PRO A 76 -3.84 -1.36 14.95
N ALA A 77 -4.34 -0.76 13.88
CA ALA A 77 -5.76 -0.71 13.53
C ALA A 77 -5.96 -1.15 12.07
N ALA A 78 -7.22 -1.40 11.72
CA ALA A 78 -7.67 -1.71 10.37
C ALA A 78 -7.24 -0.65 9.33
N ILE A 79 -6.66 -1.08 8.20
CA ILE A 79 -6.55 -0.34 6.94
C ILE A 79 -7.57 -0.91 5.95
N HIS A 80 -8.77 -0.33 5.93
CA HIS A 80 -9.81 -0.80 5.04
C HIS A 80 -9.47 -0.53 3.56
N SER A 81 -9.55 -1.58 2.74
CA SER A 81 -9.60 -1.45 1.29
C SER A 81 -11.01 -1.01 0.88
N THR A 82 -11.14 0.17 0.29
CA THR A 82 -12.43 0.70 -0.20
C THR A 82 -12.44 0.74 -1.72
N ALA A 83 -13.44 0.13 -2.34
CA ALA A 83 -13.78 0.41 -3.74
C ALA A 83 -14.57 1.73 -3.79
N GLY A 84 -14.20 2.62 -4.71
CA GLY A 84 -14.85 3.91 -4.94
C GLY A 84 -15.45 3.99 -6.33
#